data_AF-A0AAW6GZN5-F1
#
_entry.id   AF-A0AAW6GZN5-F1
#
_cell.length_a   1.000
_cell.length_b   1.000
_cell.length_c   1.000
_cell.angle_alpha   90.00
_cell.angle_beta   90.00
_cell.angle_gamma   90.00
#
_symmetry.space_group_name_H-M   'P 1'
#
loop_
_entity.id
_entity.type
_entity.pdbx_description
1 polymer ?
#
loop_
_entity_poly.entity_id
_entity_poly.type
_entity_poly.pdbx_seq_one_letter_code
_entity_poly.pdbx_strand_id
1 'polypeptide(L)' 'FAHEEIGREQAISYLRKEAVVLSETAPRGIVLLTYKQIPLGFVKNIGNRANNLYPQEWRIRSGYLPEGVLELATITG' A
#
# COMPACT_ATOMS: atom_id res chain seq x y z
N PHE A 1 15.13 0.44 11.42
CA PHE A 1 14.62 0.71 10.06
C PHE A 1 13.79 1.99 10.12
N ALA A 2 13.62 2.71 9.01
CA ALA A 2 12.74 3.88 8.98
C ALA A 2 11.28 3.46 8.81
N HIS A 3 10.33 4.36 9.07
CA HIS A 3 8.90 4.10 8.83
C HIS A 3 8.30 5.20 7.95
N GLU A 4 7.27 4.85 7.18
CA GLU A 4 6.52 5.76 6.30
C GLU A 4 5.02 5.50 6.47
N GLU A 5 4.27 6.55 6.78
CA GLU A 5 2.80 6.50 6.82
C GLU A 5 2.26 6.61 5.40
N ILE A 6 1.37 5.69 5.01
CA ILE A 6 0.82 5.62 3.66
C ILE A 6 -0.69 5.82 3.65
N GLY A 7 -1.23 6.21 2.49
CA GLY A 7 -2.67 6.32 2.28
C GLY A 7 -3.37 4.96 2.19
N ARG A 8 -4.71 4.99 2.27
CA ARG A 8 -5.55 3.79 2.16
C ARG A 8 -5.28 2.99 0.88
N GLU A 9 -5.18 3.66 -0.26
CA GLU A 9 -4.97 3.01 -1.55
C GLU A 9 -3.63 2.29 -1.63
N GLN A 10 -2.55 2.97 -1.19
CA GLN A 10 -1.23 2.36 -1.08
C GLN A 10 -1.22 1.17 -0.11
N ALA A 11 -1.97 1.24 1.00
CA ALA A 11 -2.11 0.13 1.93
C ALA A 11 -2.79 -1.08 1.29
N ILE A 12 -3.84 -0.85 0.49
CA ILE A 12 -4.50 -1.92 -0.27
C ILE A 12 -3.54 -2.52 -1.30
N SER A 13 -2.85 -1.71 -2.10
CA SER A 13 -1.85 -2.19 -3.06
C SER A 13 -0.71 -2.94 -2.36
N TYR A 14 -0.28 -2.47 -1.19
CA TYR A 14 0.70 -3.17 -0.35
C TYR A 14 0.22 -4.58 0.01
N LEU A 15 -0.99 -4.71 0.56
CA LEU A 15 -1.57 -5.99 0.98
C LEU A 15 -1.93 -6.91 -0.20
N ARG A 16 -2.15 -6.36 -1.40
CA ARG A 16 -2.32 -7.12 -2.65
C ARG A 16 -1.00 -7.60 -3.25
N LYS A 17 0.13 -7.18 -2.68
CA LYS A 17 1.48 -7.38 -3.21
C LYS A 17 1.69 -6.73 -4.59
N GLU A 18 1.00 -5.61 -4.82
CA GLU A 18 1.18 -4.76 -5.99
C GLU A 18 2.38 -3.81 -5.81
N ALA A 19 2.72 -3.10 -6.87
CA ALA A 19 3.73 -2.06 -6.82
C ALA A 19 3.29 -0.92 -5.88
N VAL A 20 4.19 -0.51 -4.99
CA VAL A 20 3.97 0.62 -4.09
C VAL A 20 4.92 1.75 -4.50
N VAL A 21 4.35 2.93 -4.74
CA VAL A 21 5.09 4.16 -4.98
C VAL A 21 5.08 4.96 -3.68
N LEU A 22 6.26 5.34 -3.20
CA LEU A 22 6.43 6.20 -2.04
C LEU A 22 6.80 7.61 -2.48
N SER A 23 6.73 8.58 -1.56
CA SER A 23 7.18 9.95 -1.84
C SER A 23 8.67 9.98 -2.19
N GLU A 24 9.11 10.98 -2.97
CA GLU A 24 10.53 11.15 -3.30
C GLU A 24 11.39 11.42 -2.05
N THR A 25 10.76 11.96 -1.01
CA THR A 25 11.35 12.22 0.30
C THR A 25 11.38 10.99 1.21
N ALA A 26 10.72 9.89 0.82
CA ALA A 26 10.66 8.69 1.63
C ALA A 26 12.06 8.08 1.83
N PRO A 27 12.37 7.55 3.03
CA PRO A 27 13.67 6.95 3.31
C PRO A 27 14.01 5.81 2.33
N ARG A 28 15.26 5.77 1.84
CA ARG A 28 15.77 4.63 1.06
C ARG A 28 16.15 3.47 1.99
N GLY A 29 16.14 2.25 1.46
CA GLY A 29 16.47 1.02 2.21
C GLY A 29 15.24 0.28 2.70
N ILE A 30 15.36 -0.43 3.83
CA ILE A 30 14.23 -1.14 4.45
C ILE A 30 13.36 -0.14 5.22
N VAL A 31 12.10 -0.05 4.83
CA VAL A 31 11.11 0.86 5.41
C VAL A 31 9.90 0.06 5.89
N LEU A 32 9.44 0.34 7.11
CA LEU A 32 8.17 -0.15 7.64
C LEU A 32 7.03 0.75 7.16
N LEU A 33 6.04 0.19 6.48
CA LEU A 33 4.83 0.93 6.13
C LEU A 33 3.81 0.87 7.26
N THR A 34 3.21 2.01 7.58
CA THR A 34 2.11 2.15 8.53
C THR A 34 0.87 2.73 7.86
N TYR A 35 -0.30 2.32 8.33
CA TYR A 35 -1.57 2.94 7.99
C TYR A 35 -2.38 3.17 9.27
N LYS A 36 -2.80 4.41 9.52
CA LYS A 36 -3.43 4.83 10.77
C LYS A 36 -2.61 4.43 12.00
N GLN A 37 -1.28 4.59 11.92
CA GLN A 37 -0.33 4.17 12.96
C GLN A 37 -0.26 2.66 13.23
N ILE A 38 -0.92 1.85 12.40
CA ILE A 38 -0.84 0.38 12.49
C ILE A 38 0.25 -0.11 11.54
N PRO A 39 1.23 -0.90 12.03
CA PRO A 39 2.26 -1.47 11.18
C PRO A 39 1.66 -2.52 10.22
N LEU A 40 1.94 -2.37 8.92
CA LEU A 40 1.50 -3.31 7.89
C LEU A 40 2.60 -4.30 7.52
N GLY A 41 3.82 -3.81 7.35
CA GLY A 41 4.99 -4.62 7.00
C GLY A 41 6.03 -3.83 6.20
N PHE A 42 7.03 -4.54 5.67
CA PHE A 42 8.21 -3.92 5.08
C PHE A 42 8.15 -3.75 3.56
N VAL A 43 8.89 -2.75 3.09
CA VAL A 43 9.33 -2.59 1.70
C VAL A 43 10.82 -2.33 1.63
N LYS A 44 11.43 -2.60 0.47
CA LYS A 44 12.77 -2.12 0.12
C LYS A 44 12.65 -0.96 -0.86
N ASN A 45 12.73 0.27 -0.36
CA ASN A 45 12.73 1.49 -1.16
C ASN A 45 14.10 1.73 -1.81
N ILE A 46 14.13 1.86 -3.14
CA ILE A 46 15.36 2.16 -3.90
C ILE A 46 15.32 3.54 -4.57
N GLY A 47 14.32 4.38 -4.26
CA GLY A 47 14.15 5.73 -4.78
C GLY A 47 12.96 5.83 -5.72
N ASN A 48 13.07 5.30 -6.93
CA ASN A 48 12.00 5.35 -7.94
C ASN A 48 10.89 4.29 -7.73
N ARG A 49 11.16 3.27 -6.91
CA ARG A 49 10.22 2.21 -6.58
C ARG A 49 10.48 1.65 -5.19
N ALA A 50 9.43 1.12 -4.58
CA ALA A 50 9.53 0.30 -3.39
C ALA A 50 9.19 -1.16 -3.71
N ASN A 51 10.14 -2.07 -3.45
CA ASN A 51 9.88 -3.49 -3.60
C ASN A 51 9.02 -3.96 -2.41
N ASN A 52 7.84 -4.46 -2.72
CA ASN A 52 6.91 -4.95 -1.71
C ASN A 52 7.37 -6.30 -1.13
N LEU A 53 7.70 -6.32 0.16
CA LEU A 53 8.17 -7.52 0.87
C LEU A 53 7.04 -8.28 1.58
N TYR A 54 5.78 -7.89 1.37
CA TYR A 54 4.63 -8.62 1.93
C TYR A 54 4.63 -10.07 1.42
N PRO A 55 4.31 -11.09 2.23
CA PRO A 55 4.30 -12.47 1.75
C PRO A 55 3.27 -12.72 0.64
N GLN A 56 3.62 -13.55 -0.36
CA GLN A 56 2.75 -13.80 -1.53
C GLN A 56 1.52 -14.60 -1.14
N GLU A 57 1.70 -15.55 -0.23
CA GLU A 57 0.70 -16.43 0.35
C GLU A 57 -0.33 -15.69 1.20
N TRP A 58 0.01 -14.49 1.71
CA TRP A 58 -0.88 -13.66 2.52
C TRP A 58 -1.57 -12.56 1.71
N ARG A 59 -1.26 -12.43 0.42
CA ARG A 59 -1.82 -11.35 -0.40
C ARG A 59 -3.33 -11.47 -0.50
N ILE A 60 -4.01 -10.35 -0.29
CA ILE A 60 -5.46 -10.29 -0.53
C ILE A 60 -5.70 -10.35 -2.05
N ARG A 61 -6.66 -11.17 -2.48
CA ARG A 61 -7.01 -11.32 -3.90
C ARG A 61 -8.34 -10.66 -4.26
N SER A 62 -9.07 -10.19 -3.25
CA SER A 62 -10.39 -9.61 -3.45
C SER A 62 -10.30 -8.20 -4.05
N GLY A 63 -11.05 -7.98 -5.11
CA GLY A 63 -11.34 -6.66 -5.69
C GLY A 63 -12.37 -5.86 -4.89
N TYR A 64 -12.88 -6.39 -3.77
CA TYR A 64 -14.00 -5.84 -3.03
C TYR A 64 -13.83 -4.34 -2.74
N LEU A 65 -14.67 -3.55 -3.42
CA LEU A 65 -15.01 -2.20 -3.05
C LEU A 65 -16.28 -2.30 -2.21
N PRO A 66 -16.33 -1.73 -0.99
CA PRO A 66 -17.55 -1.72 -0.21
C PRO A 66 -18.66 -1.04 -1.02
N GLU A 67 -19.89 -1.57 -0.96
CA GLU A 67 -21.03 -1.18 -1.82
C GLU A 67 -21.22 0.35 -1.95
N GLY A 68 -21.01 1.10 -0.86
CA GLY A 68 -21.12 2.57 -0.87
C GLY A 68 -20.11 3.31 -1.78
N VAL A 69 -19.03 2.66 -2.21
CA VAL A 69 -18.07 3.21 -3.21
C VAL A 69 -18.51 2.90 -4.63
N LEU A 70 -19.22 1.77 -4.85
CA LEU A 70 -19.75 1.40 -6.17
C LEU A 70 -20.89 2.32 -6.60
N GLU A 71 -21.76 2.74 -5.66
CA GLU A 71 -22.84 3.69 -5.93
C GLU A 71 -22.33 5.06 -6.39
N LEU A 72 -21.29 5.61 -5.74
CA LEU A 72 -20.70 6.89 -6.15
C LEU A 72 -20.03 6.82 -7.53
N ALA A 73 -19.39 5.70 -7.84
CA ALA A 73 -18.76 5.48 -9.14
C ALA A 73 -19.77 5.31 -10.28
N THR A 74 -20.99 4.81 -10.00
CA THR A 74 -22.07 4.68 -11.00
C THR A 74 -22.88 5.95 -11.20
N ILE A 75 -23.00 6.81 -10.18
CA ILE A 75 -23.73 8.09 -10.29
C ILE A 75 -22.91 9.16 -11.05
N THR A 76 -21.58 9.01 -11.07
CA THR A 76 -20.66 9.97 -11.71
C THR A 76 -20.17 9.50 -13.09
N GLY A 77 -20.72 8.41 -13.63
CA GLY A 77 -20.35 7.78 -14.91
C GLY A 77 -21.41 7.93 -15.99
#